data_AF-A0A7S0FLD0-F1
#
_entry.id   AF-A0A7S0FLD0-F1
#
_cell.length_a   1.000
_cell.length_b   1.000
_cell.length_c   1.000
_cell.angle_alpha   90.00
_cell.angle_beta   90.00
_cell.angle_gamma   90.00
#
_symmetry.space_group_name_H-M   'P 1'
#
loop_
_entity.id
_entity.type
_entity.pdbx_description
1 polymer ?
#
loop_
_entity_poly.entity_id
_entity_poly.type
_entity_poly.pdbx_seq_one_letter_code
_entity_poly.pdbx_strand_id
1 'polypeptide(L)'
;VDSRARCLDGSPVSYYVAPGRDEGNGSRWILYLQGGGWCAESPALAYQDGYSHDESVGHPDLCTLRAKGYHGSSKFDRPFRDLHGKGFLSSDPLVNPLMHNWNRVIFRNCDGTLFLSSADLPLDSN
;
A
#
# COMPACT_ATOMS: atom_id res chain seq x y z
N VAL A 1 7.37 4.76 16.58
CA VAL A 1 6.27 4.55 15.61
C VAL A 1 4.98 4.89 16.32
N ASP A 2 4.12 5.74 15.75
CA ASP A 2 2.83 6.10 16.37
C ASP A 2 1.97 4.83 16.52
N SER A 3 1.51 4.55 17.75
CA SER A 3 0.67 3.40 18.05
C SER A 3 -0.77 3.54 17.56
N ARG A 4 -1.12 4.62 16.88
CA ARG A 4 -2.47 4.83 16.30
C ARG A 4 -2.51 4.57 14.81
N ALA A 5 -1.36 4.61 14.12
CA ALA A 5 -1.30 4.24 12.71
C ALA A 5 -1.47 2.72 12.58
N ARG A 6 -2.66 2.30 12.13
CA ARG A 6 -3.08 0.90 12.03
C ARG A 6 -3.64 0.58 10.66
N CYS A 7 -3.46 -0.67 10.25
CA CYS A 7 -4.21 -1.25 9.14
C CYS A 7 -5.66 -1.52 9.57
N LEU A 8 -6.52 -1.87 8.62
CA LEU A 8 -7.94 -2.20 8.86
C LEU A 8 -8.15 -3.25 9.97
N ASP A 9 -7.25 -4.23 10.10
CA ASP A 9 -7.32 -5.30 11.09
C ASP A 9 -6.65 -4.97 12.45
N GLY A 10 -6.20 -3.73 12.63
CA GLY A 10 -5.52 -3.28 13.84
C GLY A 10 -4.04 -3.67 13.94
N SER A 11 -3.45 -4.30 12.92
CA SER A 11 -2.00 -4.48 12.85
C SER A 11 -1.28 -3.14 12.60
N PRO A 12 0.01 -2.99 12.97
CA PRO A 12 0.75 -1.76 12.66
C PRO A 12 0.89 -1.56 11.15
N VAL A 13 0.85 -0.32 10.69
CA VAL A 13 1.17 0.00 9.28
C VAL A 13 2.61 -0.42 8.93
N SER A 14 2.85 -0.68 7.65
CA SER A 14 4.11 -1.21 7.15
C SER A 14 4.62 -0.41 5.96
N TYR A 15 5.93 -0.20 5.92
CA TYR A 15 6.63 0.43 4.81
C TYR A 15 7.96 -0.28 4.54
N TYR A 16 8.41 -0.24 3.29
CA TYR A 16 9.70 -0.79 2.88
C TYR A 16 10.64 0.33 2.52
N VAL A 17 11.89 0.25 2.98
CA VAL A 17 12.94 1.22 2.64
C VAL A 17 14.05 0.51 1.90
N ALA A 18 14.40 1.01 0.73
CA ALA A 18 15.62 0.67 0.02
C ALA A 18 16.49 1.94 -0.04
N PRO A 19 17.62 1.98 0.69
CA PRO A 19 18.51 3.12 0.69
C PRO A 19 19.00 3.48 -0.72
N GLY A 20 19.19 4.78 -0.94
CA GLY A 20 19.87 5.29 -2.12
C GLY A 20 21.37 4.99 -2.09
N ARG A 21 22.05 5.29 -3.18
CA ARG A 21 23.50 5.18 -3.31
C ARG A 21 24.09 6.51 -3.77
N ASP A 22 25.36 6.72 -3.46
CA ASP A 22 26.13 7.89 -3.90
C ASP A 22 25.40 9.20 -3.55
N GLU A 23 25.34 10.16 -4.49
CA GLU A 23 24.64 11.43 -4.35
C GLU A 23 23.15 11.32 -4.06
N GLY A 24 22.53 10.19 -4.43
CA GLY A 24 21.11 9.94 -4.17
C GLY A 24 20.83 9.59 -2.72
N ASN A 25 21.84 9.13 -1.96
CA ASN A 25 21.69 8.81 -0.55
C ASN A 25 21.51 10.10 0.28
N GLY A 26 20.50 10.13 1.15
CA GLY A 26 20.20 11.26 2.04
C GLY A 26 19.51 12.50 1.41
N SER A 27 19.53 12.70 0.09
CA SER A 27 19.00 13.93 -0.54
C SER A 27 17.88 13.73 -1.55
N ARG A 28 17.74 12.54 -2.15
CA ARG A 28 16.75 12.26 -3.20
C ARG A 28 15.88 11.08 -2.84
N TRP A 29 14.57 11.21 -3.05
CA TRP A 29 13.57 10.29 -2.51
C TRP A 29 12.47 9.96 -3.52
N ILE A 30 12.13 8.69 -3.62
CA ILE A 30 10.90 8.20 -4.23
C ILE A 30 10.00 7.71 -3.09
N LEU A 31 8.83 8.33 -2.97
CA LEU A 31 7.77 7.91 -2.07
C LEU A 31 6.69 7.23 -2.91
N TYR A 32 6.64 5.91 -2.87
CA TYR A 32 5.68 5.12 -3.62
C TYR A 32 4.52 4.71 -2.73
N LEU A 33 3.34 5.24 -3.02
CA LEU A 33 2.07 4.86 -2.42
C LEU A 33 1.54 3.63 -3.17
N GLN A 34 1.50 2.48 -2.50
CA GLN A 34 0.99 1.26 -3.11
C GLN A 34 -0.49 1.42 -3.48
N GLY A 35 -0.86 0.97 -4.70
CA GLY A 35 -2.26 0.92 -5.13
C GLY A 35 -3.06 -0.23 -4.49
N GLY A 36 -3.98 -0.80 -5.24
CA GLY A 36 -4.80 -1.94 -4.80
C GLY A 36 -6.21 -1.59 -4.31
N GLY A 37 -6.75 -0.44 -4.74
CA GLY A 37 -8.14 -0.07 -4.50
C GLY A 37 -8.46 0.35 -3.06
N TRP A 38 -9.75 0.48 -2.78
CA TRP A 38 -10.34 0.86 -1.50
C TRP A 38 -11.42 -0.16 -1.08
N CYS A 39 -12.02 0.03 0.09
CA CYS A 39 -13.13 -0.79 0.55
C CYS A 39 -14.30 0.05 1.05
N ALA A 40 -15.47 -0.59 1.15
CA ALA A 40 -16.67 -0.03 1.76
C ALA A 40 -17.16 -0.96 2.87
N GLU A 41 -17.76 -0.40 3.91
CA GLU A 41 -18.36 -1.18 5.00
C GLU A 41 -19.71 -1.79 4.61
N SER A 42 -20.49 -1.08 3.79
CA SER A 42 -21.81 -1.53 3.35
C SER A 42 -21.69 -2.56 2.22
N PRO A 43 -22.23 -3.78 2.39
CA PRO A 43 -22.32 -4.76 1.30
C PRO A 43 -23.06 -4.22 0.08
N ALA A 44 -24.05 -3.33 0.26
CA ALA A 44 -24.78 -2.73 -0.85
C ALA A 44 -23.88 -1.84 -1.74
N LEU A 45 -22.84 -1.22 -1.15
CA LEU A 45 -21.85 -0.45 -1.90
C LEU A 45 -20.74 -1.34 -2.48
N ALA A 46 -20.35 -2.40 -1.78
CA ALA A 46 -19.34 -3.36 -2.25
C ALA A 46 -19.85 -4.26 -3.40
N TYR A 47 -21.16 -4.53 -3.45
CA TYR A 47 -21.79 -5.46 -4.40
C TYR A 47 -22.85 -4.77 -5.26
N GLN A 48 -22.67 -3.48 -5.56
CA GLN A 48 -23.63 -2.74 -6.38
C GLN A 48 -23.66 -3.30 -7.82
N ASP A 49 -24.87 -3.50 -8.36
CA ASP A 49 -25.05 -4.01 -9.72
C ASP A 49 -24.32 -3.14 -10.76
N GLY A 50 -23.55 -3.79 -11.65
CA GLY A 50 -22.70 -3.13 -12.65
C GLY A 50 -21.23 -2.98 -12.24
N TYR A 51 -20.90 -3.27 -10.98
CA TYR A 51 -19.51 -3.45 -10.53
C TYR A 51 -19.16 -4.94 -10.56
N SER A 52 -18.08 -5.29 -11.28
CA SER A 52 -17.51 -6.63 -11.26
C SER A 52 -16.07 -6.56 -10.77
N HIS A 53 -15.56 -7.69 -10.23
CA HIS A 53 -14.13 -7.88 -9.96
C HIS A 53 -13.30 -8.04 -11.25
N ASP A 54 -13.87 -7.76 -12.42
CA ASP A 54 -13.15 -7.72 -13.69
C ASP A 54 -12.30 -6.44 -13.76
N GLU A 55 -11.15 -6.52 -14.42
CA GLU A 55 -10.11 -5.47 -14.42
C GLU A 55 -10.58 -4.14 -15.05
N SER A 56 -11.76 -4.12 -15.68
CA SER A 56 -12.34 -2.97 -16.37
C SER A 56 -13.27 -2.09 -15.52
N VAL A 57 -13.69 -2.54 -14.33
CA VAL A 57 -14.57 -1.76 -13.45
C VAL A 57 -13.98 -1.68 -12.04
N GLY A 58 -13.68 -0.47 -11.57
CA GLY A 58 -13.15 -0.28 -10.22
C GLY A 58 -14.24 -0.46 -9.16
N HIS A 59 -14.22 -1.57 -8.42
CA HIS A 59 -15.16 -1.83 -7.32
C HIS A 59 -14.43 -1.74 -5.96
N PRO A 60 -15.10 -1.29 -4.88
CA PRO A 60 -14.57 -1.45 -3.54
C PRO A 60 -14.68 -2.90 -3.08
N ASP A 61 -13.71 -3.36 -2.28
CA ASP A 61 -13.89 -4.58 -1.51
C ASP A 61 -14.85 -4.35 -0.34
N LEU A 62 -15.42 -5.40 0.24
CA LEU A 62 -16.00 -5.30 1.58
C LEU A 62 -14.88 -5.17 2.61
N CYS A 63 -14.90 -4.12 3.44
CA CYS A 63 -13.81 -3.82 4.37
C CYS A 63 -13.51 -4.98 5.34
N THR A 64 -14.54 -5.70 5.79
CA THR A 64 -14.38 -6.86 6.69
C THR A 64 -13.69 -8.06 6.02
N LEU A 65 -13.79 -8.20 4.70
CA LEU A 65 -13.05 -9.21 3.94
C LEU A 65 -11.62 -8.73 3.64
N ARG A 66 -11.48 -7.47 3.22
CA ARG A 66 -10.18 -6.87 2.93
C ARG A 66 -9.26 -6.87 4.14
N ALA A 67 -9.79 -6.61 5.34
CA ALA A 67 -9.06 -6.67 6.61
C ALA A 67 -8.33 -8.00 6.83
N LYS A 68 -8.88 -9.11 6.32
CA LYS A 68 -8.28 -10.45 6.45
C LYS A 68 -7.18 -10.72 5.42
N GLY A 69 -7.04 -9.85 4.42
CA GLY A 69 -6.14 -10.03 3.29
C GLY A 69 -4.90 -9.14 3.34
N TYR A 70 -4.09 -9.27 2.29
CA TYR A 70 -2.85 -8.53 2.12
C TYR A 70 -3.03 -7.01 2.17
N HIS A 71 -4.14 -6.49 1.64
CA HIS A 71 -4.44 -5.05 1.61
C HIS A 71 -5.23 -4.51 2.82
N GLY A 72 -5.39 -5.31 3.87
CA GLY A 72 -6.02 -4.86 5.12
C GLY A 72 -5.26 -5.28 6.38
N SER A 73 -4.20 -6.08 6.25
CA SER A 73 -3.36 -6.55 7.34
C SER A 73 -1.88 -6.55 6.96
N SER A 74 -1.01 -6.23 7.91
CA SER A 74 0.45 -6.37 7.80
C SER A 74 1.00 -7.64 8.46
N LYS A 75 0.15 -8.48 9.07
CA LYS A 75 0.57 -9.72 9.75
C LYS A 75 1.34 -10.69 8.85
N PHE A 76 1.07 -10.63 7.55
CA PHE A 76 1.67 -11.51 6.53
C PHE A 76 2.66 -10.79 5.62
N ASP A 77 3.12 -9.61 6.02
CA ASP A 77 4.11 -8.88 5.22
C ASP A 77 5.44 -9.62 5.17
N ARG A 78 6.03 -9.64 3.98
CA ARG A 78 7.38 -10.13 3.79
C ARG A 78 8.37 -9.12 4.39
N PRO A 79 9.53 -9.56 4.90
CA PRO A 79 10.54 -8.67 5.45
C PRO A 79 11.21 -7.78 4.39
N PHE A 80 11.16 -8.18 3.11
CA PHE A 80 11.73 -7.42 2.00
C PHE A 80 10.84 -7.45 0.76
N ARG A 81 11.02 -6.45 -0.12
CA ARG A 81 10.42 -6.37 -1.45
C ARG A 81 11.51 -6.43 -2.50
N ASP A 82 11.28 -7.24 -3.52
CA ASP A 82 12.13 -7.24 -4.71
C ASP A 82 11.73 -6.08 -5.63
N LEU A 83 12.69 -5.17 -5.84
CA LEU A 83 12.53 -3.98 -6.68
C LEU A 83 13.22 -4.15 -8.05
N HIS A 84 13.85 -5.29 -8.31
CA HIS A 84 14.52 -5.55 -9.58
C HIS A 84 13.51 -5.45 -10.75
N GLY A 85 13.85 -4.64 -11.76
CA GLY A 85 13.01 -4.45 -12.93
C GLY A 85 11.68 -3.71 -12.68
N LYS A 86 11.45 -3.14 -11.48
CA LYS A 86 10.19 -2.46 -11.13
C LYS A 86 10.15 -1.00 -11.58
N GLY A 87 10.52 -0.73 -12.83
CA GLY A 87 10.48 0.62 -13.43
C GLY A 87 11.25 1.64 -12.60
N PHE A 88 10.59 2.75 -12.21
CA PHE A 88 11.20 3.82 -11.41
C PHE A 88 11.60 3.40 -9.98
N LEU A 89 11.21 2.23 -9.50
CA LEU A 89 11.70 1.66 -8.24
C LEU A 89 12.96 0.80 -8.42
N SER A 90 13.33 0.48 -9.66
CA SER A 90 14.53 -0.31 -9.94
C SER A 90 15.79 0.47 -9.59
N SER A 91 16.80 -0.24 -9.07
CA SER A 91 18.15 0.27 -8.87
C SER A 91 19.08 0.04 -10.07
N ASP A 92 18.55 -0.53 -11.15
CA ASP A 92 19.25 -0.73 -12.41
C ASP A 92 19.16 0.55 -13.27
N PRO A 93 20.28 1.20 -13.63
CA PRO A 93 20.29 2.39 -14.47
C PRO A 93 19.74 2.16 -15.90
N LEU A 94 19.73 0.92 -16.41
CA LEU A 94 19.11 0.62 -17.71
C LEU A 94 17.58 0.63 -17.64
N VAL A 95 17.01 0.33 -16.47
CA VAL A 95 15.57 0.34 -16.22
C VAL A 95 15.10 1.69 -15.67
N ASN A 96 15.92 2.32 -14.82
CA ASN A 96 15.63 3.58 -14.14
C ASN A 96 16.79 4.58 -14.34
N PRO A 97 16.95 5.14 -15.54
CA PRO A 97 18.11 5.96 -15.87
C PRO A 97 18.23 7.21 -15.00
N LEU A 98 17.11 7.74 -14.50
CA LEU A 98 17.07 9.00 -13.77
C LEU A 98 17.21 8.85 -12.26
N MET A 99 16.62 7.78 -11.68
CA MET A 99 16.43 7.69 -10.22
C MET A 99 16.94 6.38 -9.61
N HIS A 100 17.72 5.57 -10.34
CA HIS A 100 18.22 4.28 -9.86
C HIS A 100 19.04 4.36 -8.56
N ASN A 101 19.63 5.51 -8.25
CA ASN A 101 20.42 5.73 -7.04
C ASN A 101 19.67 6.49 -5.92
N TRP A 102 18.40 6.84 -6.08
CA TRP A 102 17.62 7.56 -5.06
C TRP A 102 17.20 6.63 -3.92
N ASN A 103 16.89 7.20 -2.75
CA ASN A 103 16.19 6.46 -1.68
C ASN A 103 14.78 6.10 -2.16
N ARG A 104 14.33 4.88 -1.87
CA ARG A 104 13.00 4.41 -2.26
C ARG A 104 12.26 3.94 -1.03
N VAL A 105 11.05 4.48 -0.84
CA VAL A 105 10.14 4.06 0.22
C VAL A 105 8.84 3.60 -0.42
N ILE A 106 8.37 2.41 -0.02
CA ILE A 106 7.05 1.90 -0.39
C ILE A 106 6.17 1.97 0.83
N PHE A 107 5.12 2.79 0.79
CA PHE A 107 4.07 2.80 1.78
C PHE A 107 3.00 1.80 1.36
N ARG A 108 2.69 0.84 2.24
CA ARG A 108 1.62 -0.11 1.93
C ARG A 108 0.24 0.53 2.13
N ASN A 109 -0.64 0.29 1.18
CA ASN A 109 -2.07 0.56 1.32
C ASN A 109 -2.71 -0.58 2.11
N CYS A 110 -2.92 -0.34 3.40
CA CYS A 110 -3.67 -1.22 4.30
C CYS A 110 -4.75 -0.51 5.10
N ASP A 111 -5.03 0.76 4.78
CA ASP A 111 -6.03 1.60 5.44
C ASP A 111 -7.42 1.45 4.80
N GLY A 112 -7.51 0.83 3.62
CA GLY A 112 -8.76 0.61 2.90
C GLY A 112 -9.29 1.85 2.19
N THR A 113 -8.56 2.97 2.20
CA THR A 113 -9.05 4.26 1.65
C THR A 113 -8.06 4.95 0.72
N LEU A 114 -7.00 4.26 0.30
CA LEU A 114 -5.95 4.83 -0.54
C LEU A 114 -5.30 6.07 0.09
N PHE A 115 -4.99 5.99 1.39
CA PHE A 115 -4.32 7.05 2.16
C PHE A 115 -5.16 8.32 2.38
N LEU A 116 -6.49 8.23 2.25
CA LEU A 116 -7.42 9.35 2.44
C LEU A 116 -8.07 9.39 3.83
N SER A 117 -7.98 8.31 4.59
CA SER A 117 -8.61 8.18 5.90
C SER A 117 -7.89 9.01 6.95
N SER A 118 -8.69 9.54 7.87
CA SER A 118 -8.24 10.17 9.12
C SER A 118 -8.87 9.50 10.34
N ALA A 119 -9.41 8.29 10.19
CA ALA A 119 -10.01 7.54 11.28
C ALA A 119 -8.96 7.19 12.36
N ASP A 120 -9.31 7.44 13.62
CA ASP A 120 -8.43 7.16 14.77
C ASP A 120 -8.47 5.69 15.21
N LEU A 121 -9.50 4.94 14.81
CA LEU A 121 -9.76 3.56 15.22
C LEU A 121 -9.85 2.62 14.00
N PRO A 122 -9.38 1.36 14.10
CA PRO A 122 -9.59 0.33 13.09
C PRO A 122 -11.06 -0.09 13.01
N LEU A 123 -11.42 -0.94 12.04
CA LEU A 123 -12.78 -1.48 11.92
C LEU A 123 -13.20 -2.17 13.22
N ASP A 124 -14.44 -1.94 13.66
CA ASP A 124 -14.99 -2.54 14.86
C ASP A 124 -14.92 -4.07 14.79
N SER A 125 -14.23 -4.66 15.78
CA SER A 125 -14.22 -6.10 15.99
C SER A 125 -15.49 -6.51 16.74
N ASN A 126 -16.64 -6.59 16.05
CA ASN A 126 -17.81 -7.30 16.58
C ASN A 126 -17.59 -8.81 16.49
#